data_AF-A0A5Q0ELB7-F1
#
_entry.id   AF-A0A5Q0ELB7-F1
#
_cell.length_a   1.000
_cell.length_b   1.000
_cell.length_c   1.000
_cell.angle_alpha   90.00
_cell.angle_beta   90.00
_cell.angle_gamma   90.00
#
_symmetry.space_group_name_H-M   'P 1'
#
loop_
_entity.id
_entity.type
_entity.pdbx_description
1 polymer ?
#
loop_
_entity_poly.entity_id
_entity_poly.type
_entity_poly.pdbx_seq_one_letter_code
_entity_poly.pdbx_strand_id
1 'polypeptide(L)' 'MKTAKVAIGLDLTRKKASAWQCPNDIKRRFPSADFLSDNRVIFNIKGNHYRLVVKAAYQAGILRIEWVGTHAEYSKKTF' A
#
# COMPACT_ATOMS: atom_id res chain seq x y z
N MET A 1 -10.86 -14.41 4.81
CA MET A 1 -10.10 -13.51 3.90
C MET A 1 -10.81 -12.18 3.57
N LYS A 2 -12.12 -12.01 3.84
CA LYS A 2 -12.83 -10.74 3.54
C LYS A 2 -12.48 -9.56 4.48
N THR A 3 -12.06 -9.82 5.72
CA THR A 3 -11.95 -8.76 6.74
C THR A 3 -10.64 -7.95 6.71
N ALA A 4 -9.51 -8.56 6.34
CA ALA A 4 -8.21 -7.88 6.32
C ALA A 4 -7.99 -7.00 5.07
N LYS A 5 -8.53 -7.41 3.91
CA LYS A 5 -8.50 -6.60 2.68
C LYS A 5 -9.29 -5.30 2.84
N VAL A 6 -10.39 -5.34 3.59
CA VAL A 6 -11.26 -4.17 3.81
C VAL A 6 -10.65 -3.22 4.84
N ALA A 7 -10.06 -3.71 5.94
CA ALA A 7 -9.58 -2.83 7.02
C ALA A 7 -8.44 -1.89 6.61
N ILE A 8 -7.43 -2.37 5.87
CA ILE A 8 -6.33 -1.52 5.38
C ILE A 8 -6.84 -0.60 4.26
N GLY A 9 -7.68 -1.12 3.35
CA GLY A 9 -8.30 -0.30 2.30
C GLY A 9 -9.17 0.84 2.85
N LEU A 10 -9.86 0.62 3.96
CA LEU A 10 -10.72 1.63 4.60
C LEU A 10 -9.90 2.73 5.32
N ASP A 11 -8.79 2.40 5.99
CA ASP A 11 -7.93 3.41 6.64
C ASP A 11 -7.23 4.31 5.60
N LEU A 12 -6.78 3.74 4.48
CA LEU A 12 -6.13 4.50 3.39
C LEU A 12 -7.09 5.44 2.64
N THR A 13 -8.38 5.09 2.55
CA THR A 13 -9.38 5.87 1.81
C THR A 13 -10.12 6.90 2.67
N ARG A 14 -10.19 6.70 3.99
CA ARG A 14 -11.00 7.55 4.89
C ARG A 14 -10.30 8.85 5.30
N LYS A 15 -8.98 8.95 5.12
CA LYS A 15 -8.27 10.23 5.32
C LYS A 15 -8.37 11.08 4.06
N LYS A 16 -8.85 12.32 4.24
CA LYS A 16 -8.91 13.39 3.24
C LYS A 16 -7.61 13.42 2.43
N ALA A 17 -7.73 13.71 1.14
CA ALA A 17 -6.69 13.80 0.09
C ALA A 17 -5.41 14.61 0.43
N SER A 18 -5.24 15.09 1.66
CA SER A 18 -4.09 15.86 2.13
C SER A 18 -3.17 15.07 3.08
N ALA A 19 -3.41 13.77 3.34
CA ALA A 19 -2.65 13.01 4.35
C ALA A 19 -1.38 12.33 3.82
N TRP A 20 -1.26 12.13 2.50
CA TRP A 20 -0.17 11.40 1.86
C TRP A 20 0.53 12.31 0.86
N GLN A 21 1.32 13.27 1.35
CA GLN A 21 2.01 14.24 0.50
C GLN A 21 3.42 13.78 0.12
N CYS A 22 4.02 12.91 0.93
CA CYS A 22 5.32 12.34 0.64
C CYS A 22 5.43 10.87 1.10
N PRO A 23 6.40 10.10 0.57
CA PRO A 23 6.67 8.73 1.02
C PRO A 23 6.89 8.63 2.53
N ASN A 24 7.46 9.68 3.14
CA ASN A 24 7.76 9.73 4.55
C ASN A 24 6.50 9.70 5.44
N ASP A 25 5.37 10.23 4.96
CA ASP A 25 4.08 10.15 5.67
C ASP A 25 3.60 8.70 5.78
N ILE A 26 3.78 7.94 4.70
CA ILE A 26 3.42 6.54 4.65
C ILE A 26 4.39 5.72 5.52
N LYS A 27 5.70 5.98 5.45
CA LYS A 27 6.70 5.27 6.27
C LYS A 27 6.48 5.51 7.77
N ARG A 28 6.10 6.71 8.17
CA ARG A 28 5.78 7.06 9.57
C ARG A 28 4.58 6.27 10.08
N ARG A 29 3.55 6.05 9.26
CA ARG A 29 2.34 5.30 9.63
C ARG A 29 2.54 3.78 9.52
N PHE A 30 3.27 3.35 8.50
CA PHE A 30 3.53 1.96 8.15
C PHE A 30 5.05 1.78 7.97
N PRO A 31 5.80 1.62 9.07
CA PRO A 31 7.26 1.49 9.01
C PRO A 31 7.71 0.23 8.26
N SER A 32 6.87 -0.80 8.25
CA SER A 32 7.08 -2.04 7.48
C SER A 32 6.69 -1.92 6.01
N ALA A 33 6.31 -0.74 5.52
CA ALA A 33 6.05 -0.53 4.10
C ALA A 33 7.37 -0.40 3.33
N ASP A 34 7.38 -1.02 2.15
CA ASP A 34 8.48 -0.95 1.19
C ASP A 34 8.10 -0.02 0.04
N PHE A 35 9.05 0.80 -0.39
CA PHE A 35 8.85 1.78 -1.44
C PHE A 35 9.60 1.35 -2.69
N LEU A 36 8.90 1.28 -3.80
CA LEU A 36 9.45 1.00 -5.12
C LEU A 36 9.53 2.30 -5.94
N SER A 37 10.21 2.22 -7.08
CA SER A 37 10.14 3.21 -8.15
C SER A 37 8.69 3.42 -8.63
N ASP A 38 8.46 4.53 -9.34
CA ASP A 38 7.14 4.92 -9.87
C ASP A 38 6.06 5.15 -8.79
N ASN A 39 6.48 5.61 -7.61
CA ASN A 39 5.62 5.91 -6.45
C ASN A 39 4.77 4.72 -5.99
N ARG A 40 5.27 3.50 -6.18
CA ARG A 40 4.61 2.29 -5.69
C ARG A 40 5.02 2.01 -4.25
N VAL A 41 4.04 1.61 -3.45
CA VAL A 41 4.23 1.25 -2.05
C VAL A 41 3.64 -0.12 -1.80
N ILE A 42 4.41 -0.94 -1.11
CA ILE A 42 4.09 -2.31 -0.77
C ILE A 42 3.79 -2.38 0.72
N PHE A 43 2.61 -2.88 1.07
CA PHE A 43 2.24 -3.18 2.44
C PHE A 43 2.25 -4.68 2.70
N ASN A 44 2.85 -5.05 3.82
CA ASN A 44 2.91 -6.42 4.31
C ASN A 44 1.66 -6.71 5.13
N ILE A 45 0.85 -7.69 4.70
CA ILE A 45 -0.43 -8.02 5.34
C ILE A 45 -0.35 -9.43 5.95
N LYS A 46 -0.93 -9.58 7.15
CA LYS A 46 -1.05 -10.85 7.89
C LYS A 46 0.32 -11.52 8.10
N GLY A 47 1.26 -10.85 8.77
CA GLY A 47 2.56 -11.44 9.10
C GLY A 47 3.41 -11.82 7.88
N ASN A 48 3.44 -10.96 6.86
CA ASN A 48 4.23 -11.14 5.64
C ASN A 48 3.67 -12.13 4.60
N HIS A 49 2.51 -12.75 4.84
CA HIS A 49 1.93 -13.73 3.91
C HIS A 49 1.36 -13.10 2.64
N TYR A 50 0.89 -11.85 2.73
CA TYR A 50 0.31 -11.12 1.62
C TYR A 50 1.03 -9.78 1.40
N ARG A 51 0.92 -9.32 0.16
CA ARG A 51 1.48 -8.08 -0.35
C ARG A 51 0.34 -7.28 -0.97
N LEU A 52 0.23 -6.02 -0.57
CA LEU A 52 -0.67 -5.05 -1.18
C LEU A 52 0.18 -3.98 -1.85
N VAL A 53 0.13 -3.93 -3.17
CA VAL A 53 0.82 -2.93 -3.97
C VAL A 53 -0.16 -1.81 -4.25
N VAL A 54 0.20 -0.61 -3.84
CA VAL A 54 -0.54 0.62 -4.15
C VAL A 54 0.35 1.57 -4.91
N LYS A 55 -0.25 2.37 -5.79
CA LYS A 55 0.40 3.53 -6.39
C LYS A 55 -0.04 4.78 -5.66
N ALA A 56 0.92 5.53 -5.16
CA ALA A 56 0.70 6.79 -4.46
C ALA A 56 0.75 7.96 -5.43
N ALA A 57 -0.39 8.61 -5.62
CA ALA A 57 -0.48 9.88 -6.34
C ALA A 57 -0.32 11.02 -5.33
N TYR A 58 0.91 11.30 -4.90
CA TYR A 58 1.19 12.27 -3.83
C TYR A 58 0.65 13.68 -4.11
N GLN A 59 0.68 14.14 -5.37
CA GLN A 59 0.14 15.45 -5.77
C GLN A 59 -1.38 15.56 -5.52
N ALA A 60 -2.10 14.45 -5.69
CA ALA A 60 -3.52 14.36 -5.38
C ALA A 60 -3.78 13.84 -3.95
N GLY A 61 -2.73 13.40 -3.24
CA GLY A 61 -2.76 12.68 -1.97
C GLY A 61 -3.68 11.46 -1.94
N ILE A 62 -3.78 10.74 -3.06
CA ILE A 62 -4.59 9.54 -3.22
C ILE A 62 -3.69 8.30 -3.30
N LEU A 63 -4.13 7.20 -2.68
CA LEU A 63 -3.50 5.89 -2.82
C LEU A 63 -4.43 4.98 -3.62
N ARG A 64 -3.95 4.49 -4.77
CA ARG A 64 -4.69 3.56 -5.62
C ARG A 64 -4.17 2.15 -5.44
N ILE A 65 -5.05 1.20 -5.14
CA ILE A 65 -4.66 -0.21 -5.08
C ILE A 65 -4.45 -0.72 -6.50
N GLU A 66 -3.23 -1.16 -6.81
CA GLU A 66 -2.89 -1.78 -8.10
C GLU A 66 -3.00 -3.30 -8.04
N TRP A 67 -2.56 -3.90 -6.92
CA TRP A 67 -2.52 -5.35 -6.82
C TRP A 67 -2.55 -5.83 -5.37
N VAL A 68 -3.13 -7.03 -5.16
CA VAL A 68 -3.09 -7.72 -3.87
C VAL A 68 -3.01 -9.22 -4.07
N GLY A 69 -2.08 -9.87 -3.38
CA GLY A 69 -1.89 -11.33 -3.45
C GLY A 69 -0.89 -11.83 -2.44
N THR A 70 -0.53 -13.11 -2.56
CA THR A 70 0.45 -13.76 -1.68
C THR A 70 1.88 -13.32 -2.00
N HIS A 71 2.80 -13.50 -1.05
CA HIS A 71 4.23 -13.26 -1.31
C HIS A 71 4.75 -14.07 -2.52
N ALA A 72 4.33 -15.33 -2.64
CA ALA A 72 4.74 -16.20 -3.74
C ALA A 72 4.25 -15.70 -5.11
N GLU A 73 3.03 -15.16 -5.18
CA GLU A 73 2.52 -14.53 -6.40
C GLU A 73 3.26 -13.22 -6.71
N TYR A 74 3.55 -12.43 -5.67
CA TYR A 74 4.33 -11.20 -5.81
C TYR A 74 5.73 -11.47 -6.37
N SER A 75 6.45 -12.48 -5.87
CA SER A 75 7.79 -12.83 -6.35
C SER A 75 7.85 -13.18 -7.84
N LYS A 76 6.71 -13.56 -8.45
CA LYS A 76 6.62 -13.86 -9.89
C LYS A 76 6.26 -12.62 -10.73
N LYS A 77 5.96 -11.50 -10.09
CA LYS A 77 5.60 -10.25 -10.76
C LYS A 77 6.83 -9.39 -10.97
N THR A 78 7.02 -8.97 -12.20
CA THR A 78 7.84 -7.82 -12.56
C THR A 78 6.92 -6.60 -12.64
N PHE A 79 7.36 -5.52 -12.00
CA PHE A 79 6.66 -4.25 -11.87
C PHE A 79 7.41 -3.17 -12.62
#